data_AF-A0A8J3K020-F1
#
_entry.id   AF-A0A8J3K020-F1
#
_cell.length_a   1.000
_cell.length_b   1.000
_cell.length_c   1.000
_cell.angle_alpha   90.00
_cell.angle_beta   90.00
_cell.angle_gamma   90.00
#
_symmetry.space_group_name_H-M   'P 1'
#
loop_
_entity.id
_entity.type
_entity.pdbx_description
1 polymer ?
#
loop_
_entity_poly.entity_id
_entity_poly.type
_entity_poly.pdbx_seq_one_letter_code
_entity_poly.pdbx_strand_id
1 'polypeptide(L)'
;MALRHNGRMTRWQYARLEYRSAGTLGADRFMDWDAVFHGPDGVERWGTDERFDDLRHLNRAGESGWQAYDRGAVFLHTEPYRLHAVTYSMRRRVG
;
A
#
# COMPACT_ATOMS: atom_id res chain seq x y z
N MET A 1 -37.97 -17.52 -23.19
CA MET A 1 -37.43 -16.15 -23.34
C MET A 1 -36.28 -16.00 -22.35
N ALA A 2 -35.03 -16.10 -22.80
CA ALA A 2 -33.86 -16.06 -21.90
C ALA A 2 -33.37 -14.61 -21.77
N LEU A 3 -33.38 -14.08 -20.54
CA LEU A 3 -32.77 -12.80 -20.20
C LEU A 3 -31.26 -12.90 -20.44
N ARG A 4 -30.78 -12.26 -21.52
CA ARG A 4 -29.35 -12.06 -21.73
C ARG A 4 -28.84 -11.13 -20.63
N HIS A 5 -28.15 -11.70 -19.65
CA HIS A 5 -27.38 -10.92 -18.69
C HIS A 5 -26.16 -10.34 -19.39
N ASN A 6 -26.33 -9.23 -20.11
CA ASN A 6 -25.20 -8.46 -20.65
C ASN A 6 -24.68 -7.50 -19.56
N GLY A 7 -24.37 -8.05 -18.39
CA GLY A 7 -23.66 -7.34 -17.34
C GLY A 7 -22.18 -7.39 -17.70
N ARG A 8 -21.59 -6.29 -18.16
CA ARG A 8 -20.13 -6.14 -18.13
C ARG A 8 -19.70 -6.29 -16.67
N MET A 9 -19.26 -7.48 -16.29
CA MET A 9 -18.68 -7.75 -14.98
C MET A 9 -17.58 -6.73 -14.76
N THR A 10 -17.70 -5.93 -13.69
CA THR A 10 -16.63 -4.98 -13.35
C THR A 10 -15.41 -5.82 -12.99
N ARG A 11 -14.38 -5.76 -13.83
CA ARG A 11 -13.12 -6.43 -13.56
C ARG A 11 -12.26 -5.51 -12.70
N TRP A 12 -11.62 -6.09 -11.69
CA TRP A 12 -10.75 -5.38 -10.78
C TRP A 12 -9.35 -5.93 -10.88
N GLN A 13 -8.36 -5.05 -10.76
CA GLN A 13 -7.01 -5.42 -10.39
C GLN A 13 -6.76 -5.02 -8.95
N TYR A 14 -5.84 -5.74 -8.31
CA TYR A 14 -5.48 -5.57 -6.92
C TYR A 14 -3.99 -5.29 -6.80
N ALA A 15 -3.66 -4.48 -5.80
CA ALA A 15 -2.30 -4.15 -5.44
C ALA A 15 -2.19 -3.94 -3.93
N ARG A 16 -0.97 -3.82 -3.44
CA ARG A 16 -0.67 -3.51 -2.06
C ARG A 16 0.38 -2.42 -1.98
N LEU A 17 0.18 -1.40 -1.17
CA LEU A 17 1.23 -0.46 -0.78
C LEU A 17 1.65 -0.79 0.65
N GLU A 18 2.91 -1.15 0.84
CA GLU A 18 3.51 -1.42 2.15
C GLU A 18 4.44 -0.28 2.53
N TYR A 19 4.21 0.27 3.71
CA TYR A 19 5.03 1.26 4.38
C TYR A 19 5.73 0.57 5.53
N ARG A 20 7.05 0.46 5.50
CA ARG A 20 7.82 -0.26 6.53
C ARG A 20 8.93 0.63 7.09
N SER A 21 9.06 0.70 8.40
CA SER A 21 10.28 1.20 9.04
C SER A 21 10.88 0.13 9.92
N ALA A 22 12.21 0.09 9.95
CA ALA A 22 12.98 -0.71 10.87
C ALA A 22 13.80 0.23 11.76
N GLY A 23 13.58 0.17 13.07
CA GLY A 23 14.48 0.86 14.01
C GLY A 23 14.11 0.67 15.47
N THR A 24 14.84 1.37 16.33
CA THR A 24 14.72 1.32 17.80
C THR A 24 13.77 2.40 18.31
N LEU A 25 12.79 2.00 19.15
CA LEU A 25 11.77 2.91 19.69
C LEU A 25 12.40 4.08 20.47
N GLY A 26 12.00 5.31 20.15
CA GLY A 26 12.10 6.45 21.07
C GLY A 26 13.25 7.44 20.86
N ALA A 27 14.23 7.18 19.98
CA ALA A 27 15.33 8.11 19.72
C ALA A 27 15.27 8.78 18.35
N ASP A 28 14.74 8.11 17.32
CA ASP A 28 14.67 8.65 15.97
C ASP A 28 13.28 9.21 15.64
N ARG A 29 13.19 10.54 15.60
CA ARG A 29 12.07 11.24 14.93
C ARG A 29 12.12 11.12 13.40
N PHE A 30 13.18 10.49 12.87
CA PHE A 30 13.49 10.34 11.45
C PHE A 30 13.60 8.86 11.08
N MET A 31 12.66 8.02 11.51
CA MET A 31 12.65 6.63 11.03
C MET A 31 12.43 6.66 9.52
N ASP A 32 13.38 6.14 8.76
CA ASP A 32 13.22 5.98 7.31
C ASP A 32 12.10 4.96 7.04
N TRP A 33 11.00 5.42 6.44
CA TRP A 33 9.92 4.55 6.00
C TRP A 33 10.09 4.20 4.53
N ASP A 34 10.32 2.94 4.23
CA ASP A 34 10.31 2.40 2.88
C ASP A 34 8.88 2.22 2.37
N ALA A 35 8.57 2.83 1.22
CA ALA A 35 7.33 2.62 0.49
C ALA A 35 7.54 1.60 -0.65
N VAL A 36 6.87 0.45 -0.56
CA VAL A 36 6.94 -0.63 -1.55
C VAL A 36 5.55 -0.92 -2.11
N PHE A 37 5.39 -0.75 -3.42
CA PHE A 37 4.16 -1.04 -4.13
C PHE A 37 4.24 -2.41 -4.81
N HIS A 38 3.31 -3.29 -4.48
CA HIS A 38 3.17 -4.62 -5.07
C HIS A 38 1.97 -4.59 -6.01
N GLY A 39 2.24 -4.40 -7.30
CA GLY A 39 1.24 -4.31 -8.36
C GLY A 39 1.16 -5.57 -9.22
N PRO A 40 0.22 -5.62 -10.17
CA PRO A 40 0.11 -6.71 -11.14
C PRO A 40 1.34 -6.82 -12.06
N ASP A 41 2.06 -5.71 -12.26
CA ASP A 41 3.25 -5.63 -13.11
C ASP A 41 4.55 -5.95 -12.34
N GLY A 42 4.45 -6.23 -11.04
CA GLY A 42 5.58 -6.57 -10.18
C GLY A 42 5.70 -5.63 -8.97
N VAL A 43 6.87 -5.69 -8.34
CA VAL A 43 7.19 -4.92 -7.14
C VAL A 43 7.97 -3.66 -7.52
N GLU A 44 7.50 -2.50 -7.07
CA GLU A 44 8.14 -1.21 -7.23
C GLU A 44 8.57 -0.65 -5.87
N ARG A 45 9.79 -0.14 -5.78
CA ARG A 45 10.27 0.61 -4.62
C ARG A 45 10.06 2.09 -4.89
N TRP A 46 9.14 2.72 -4.17
CA TRP A 46 8.79 4.13 -4.36
C TRP A 46 9.59 5.09 -3.47
N GLY A 47 10.63 4.56 -2.81
CA GLY A 47 11.60 5.32 -2.04
C GLY A 47 11.28 5.40 -0.54
N THR A 48 12.15 6.11 0.17
CA THR A 48 12.03 6.39 1.60
C THR A 48 11.27 7.68 1.86
N ASP A 49 10.51 7.71 2.95
CA ASP A 49 9.93 8.91 3.54
C ASP A 49 10.41 9.08 4.98
N GLU A 50 11.25 10.08 5.21
CA GLU A 50 11.83 10.38 6.53
C GLU A 50 10.80 10.89 7.54
N ARG A 51 9.57 11.22 7.09
CA ARG A 51 8.55 11.92 7.88
C ARG A 51 7.28 11.10 8.11
N PHE A 52 7.24 9.87 7.62
CA PHE A 52 6.03 9.04 7.67
C PHE A 52 4.83 9.73 6.97
N ASP A 53 5.07 10.39 5.83
CA ASP A 53 4.01 11.01 5.02
C ASP A 53 3.54 10.07 3.90
N ASP A 54 2.64 9.16 4.24
CA ASP A 54 2.06 8.21 3.29
C ASP A 54 1.15 8.85 2.24
N LEU A 55 0.72 10.11 2.43
CA LEU A 55 -0.17 10.81 1.50
C LEU A 55 0.48 11.00 0.13
N ARG A 56 1.79 11.25 0.07
CA ARG A 56 2.51 11.40 -1.20
C ARG A 56 2.39 10.15 -2.06
N HIS A 57 2.57 8.97 -1.48
CA HIS A 57 2.50 7.70 -2.20
C HIS A 57 1.07 7.26 -2.46
N LEU A 58 0.13 7.58 -1.56
CA LEU A 58 -1.30 7.39 -1.81
C LEU A 58 -1.78 8.25 -2.98
N ASN A 59 -1.32 9.49 -3.09
CA ASN A 59 -1.61 10.37 -4.23
C ASN A 59 -1.03 9.81 -5.52
N ARG A 60 0.24 9.38 -5.53
CA ARG A 60 0.85 8.69 -6.68
C ARG A 60 0.04 7.45 -7.11
N ALA A 61 -0.41 6.64 -6.15
CA ALA A 61 -1.26 5.49 -6.45
C ALA A 61 -2.61 5.92 -7.04
N GLY A 62 -3.22 6.96 -6.48
CA GLY A 62 -4.47 7.56 -6.94
C GLY A 62 -4.39 8.11 -8.36
N GLU A 63 -3.31 8.80 -8.71
CA GLU A 63 -3.02 9.27 -10.07
C GLU A 63 -2.97 8.11 -11.09
N SER A 64 -2.55 6.93 -10.63
CA SER A 64 -2.52 5.68 -11.43
C SER A 64 -3.83 4.89 -11.39
N GLY A 65 -4.89 5.47 -10.82
CA GLY A 65 -6.24 4.90 -10.74
C GLY A 65 -6.45 3.90 -9.60
N TRP A 66 -5.49 3.75 -8.69
CA TRP A 66 -5.62 2.88 -7.53
C TRP A 66 -6.40 3.54 -6.41
N GLN A 67 -7.23 2.76 -5.74
CA GLN A 67 -8.02 3.18 -4.59
C GLN A 67 -7.72 2.27 -3.42
N ALA A 68 -7.30 2.84 -2.29
CA ALA A 68 -7.22 2.10 -1.04
C ALA A 68 -8.63 1.74 -0.56
N TYR A 69 -8.84 0.49 -0.16
CA TYR A 69 -10.10 0.02 0.40
C TYR A 69 -9.95 -0.63 1.78
N ASP A 70 -8.72 -0.87 2.20
CA ASP A 70 -8.39 -1.39 3.52
C ASP A 70 -7.00 -0.89 3.95
N ARG A 71 -6.82 -0.71 5.27
CA ARG A 71 -5.58 -0.27 5.90
C ARG A 71 -5.32 -1.10 7.15
N GLY A 72 -4.22 -1.83 7.17
CA GLY A 72 -3.77 -2.64 8.30
C GLY A 72 -2.43 -2.16 8.85
N ALA A 73 -2.36 -1.89 10.15
CA ALA A 73 -1.09 -1.65 10.84
C ALA A 73 -0.63 -2.92 11.56
N VAL A 74 0.65 -3.27 11.41
CA VAL A 74 1.29 -4.40 12.08
C VAL A 74 2.47 -3.88 12.89
N PHE A 75 2.52 -4.30 14.15
CA PHE A 75 3.62 -4.04 15.07
C PHE A 75 4.25 -5.39 15.42
N LEU A 76 5.49 -5.63 14.99
CA LEU A 76 6.22 -6.85 15.37
C LEU A 76 7.14 -6.54 16.57
N HIS A 77 6.95 -7.28 17.66
CA HIS A 77 7.53 -6.96 18.97
C HIS A 77 8.85 -7.70 19.29
N THR A 78 9.42 -8.48 18.37
CA THR A 78 10.65 -9.23 18.63
C THR A 78 11.88 -8.34 18.37
N GLU A 79 12.68 -8.10 19.42
CA GLU A 79 13.86 -7.20 19.56
C GLU A 79 14.93 -7.26 18.44
N PRO A 80 15.86 -6.28 18.32
CA PRO A 80 15.83 -4.87 18.76
C PRO A 80 15.17 -3.94 17.71
N TYR A 81 14.79 -4.49 16.55
CA TYR A 81 14.15 -3.77 15.45
C TYR A 81 12.64 -3.91 15.58
N ARG A 82 11.96 -2.88 16.09
CA ARG A 82 10.50 -2.85 15.99
C ARG A 82 10.17 -2.58 14.53
N LEU A 83 9.65 -3.58 13.84
CA LEU A 83 9.08 -3.36 12.51
C LEU A 83 7.73 -2.69 12.70
N HIS A 84 7.64 -1.43 12.28
CA HIS A 84 6.36 -0.79 12.07
C HIS A 84 6.01 -0.94 10.60
N ALA A 85 4.88 -1.57 10.33
CA ALA A 85 4.39 -1.73 8.98
C ALA A 85 2.96 -1.22 8.87
N VAL A 86 2.69 -0.35 7.90
CA VAL A 86 1.34 0.02 7.48
C VAL A 86 1.14 -0.55 6.08
N THR A 87 0.08 -1.32 5.90
CA THR A 87 -0.27 -1.93 4.62
C THR A 87 -1.60 -1.37 4.15
N TYR A 88 -1.62 -0.90 2.90
CA TYR A 88 -2.83 -0.50 2.21
C TYR A 88 -3.17 -1.54 1.15
N SER A 89 -4.38 -2.10 1.23
CA SER A 89 -4.92 -2.94 0.16
C SER A 89 -5.59 -2.03 -0.87
N MET A 90 -5.21 -2.18 -2.13
CA MET A 90 -5.62 -1.30 -3.22
C MET A 90 -6.33 -2.05 -4.33
N ARG A 91 -7.26 -1.36 -4.99
CA ARG A 91 -7.96 -1.86 -6.17
C ARG A 91 -8.06 -0.79 -7.25
N ARG A 92 -8.05 -1.20 -8.51
CA ARG A 92 -8.42 -0.33 -9.64
C ARG A 92 -9.38 -1.06 -10.57
N ARG A 93 -10.35 -0.34 -11.13
CA ARG A 93 -11.23 -0.91 -12.16
C ARG A 93 -10.42 -1.09 -13.43
N VAL A 94 -10.61 -2.23 -14.10
CA VAL A 94 -10.09 -2.46 -15.45
C VAL A 94 -11.26 -2.74 -16.38
N GLY A 95 -11.28 -2.01 -17.49
CA GLY A 95 -12.31 -2.06 -18.53
C GLY A 95 -11.76 -2.68 -19.80
#